data_AF-A0A518V733-F1
#
_entry.id   AF-A0A518V733-F1
#
_cell.length_a   1.000
_cell.length_b   1.000
_cell.length_c   1.000
_cell.angle_alpha   90.00
_cell.angle_beta   90.00
_cell.angle_gamma   90.00
#
_symmetry.space_group_name_H-M   'P 1'
#
loop_
_entity.id
_entity.type
_entity.pdbx_description
1 polymer ?
#
loop_
_entity_poly.entity_id
_entity_poly.type
_entity_poly.pdbx_seq_one_letter_code
_entity_poly.pdbx_strand_id
1 'polypeptide(L)'
;MKIKSRIIKNYEACIELGKTGHAEDYTINELKERVALAICNSYLLLGDYTTLEEHLTLYEKLNYTFIIERIQYYRALILSKTGNYDEALPLLWGCLKEVTDYQRLHRANMLLEALFQINDFDAIGRIIESEEKRFLLLENEPFQCLELGKYYRFKGTYLVKKESFELGMEAYLSGIYHYGKINAYKEIVECSRDIYFYHCLMKEGISNEETYCGYHNVFVNIFLLSFRCRS
;
A
#
# COMPACT_ATOMS: atom_id res chain seq x y z
N MET A 1 20.25 -0.53 -1.45
CA MET A 1 20.44 0.83 -2.01
C MET A 1 20.34 0.89 -3.55
N LYS A 2 20.96 -0.04 -4.31
CA LYS A 2 20.92 -0.04 -5.79
C LYS A 2 19.51 -0.14 -6.42
N ILE A 3 18.60 -0.92 -5.82
CA ILE A 3 17.23 -1.09 -6.35
C ILE A 3 16.39 0.19 -6.21
N LYS A 4 16.40 0.83 -5.03
CA LYS A 4 15.67 2.11 -4.81
C LYS A 4 16.16 3.20 -5.76
N SER A 5 17.47 3.31 -5.97
CA SER A 5 18.04 4.27 -6.94
C SER A 5 17.62 3.97 -8.39
N ARG A 6 17.55 2.69 -8.79
CA ARG A 6 17.07 2.30 -10.13
C ARG A 6 15.58 2.60 -10.32
N ILE A 7 14.76 2.34 -9.30
CA ILE A 7 13.32 2.62 -9.31
C ILE A 7 13.06 4.13 -9.46
N ILE A 8 13.75 4.96 -8.66
CA ILE A 8 13.65 6.43 -8.75
C ILE A 8 14.02 6.91 -10.15
N LYS A 9 15.16 6.44 -10.69
CA LYS A 9 15.60 6.78 -12.05
C LYS A 9 14.58 6.37 -13.13
N ASN A 10 13.87 5.26 -12.93
CA ASN A 10 12.84 4.83 -13.87
C ASN A 10 11.61 5.76 -13.84
N TYR A 11 11.22 6.29 -12.68
CA TYR A 11 10.12 7.26 -12.58
C TYR A 11 10.49 8.62 -13.15
N GLU A 12 11.69 9.12 -12.86
CA GLU A 12 12.21 10.35 -13.49
C GLU A 12 12.26 10.21 -15.01
N ALA A 13 12.79 9.09 -15.53
CA ALA A 13 12.81 8.82 -16.96
C ALA A 13 11.39 8.71 -17.56
N CYS A 14 10.44 8.12 -16.83
CA CYS A 14 9.05 8.04 -17.28
C CYS A 14 8.42 9.43 -17.42
N ILE A 15 8.71 10.34 -16.49
CA ILE A 15 8.25 11.74 -16.53
C ILE A 15 8.85 12.45 -17.75
N GLU A 16 10.16 12.36 -17.95
CA GLU A 16 10.84 13.04 -19.05
C GLU A 16 10.36 12.55 -20.43
N LEU A 17 10.26 11.23 -20.61
CA LEU A 17 9.75 10.64 -21.84
C LEU A 17 8.28 11.01 -22.07
N GLY A 18 7.46 10.99 -21.02
CA GLY A 18 6.05 11.35 -21.11
C GLY A 18 5.83 12.81 -21.51
N LYS A 19 6.59 13.73 -20.90
CA LYS A 19 6.56 15.16 -21.24
C LYS A 19 7.03 15.42 -22.67
N THR A 20 8.09 14.73 -23.10
CA THR A 20 8.58 14.83 -24.48
C THR A 20 7.50 14.37 -25.47
N GLY A 21 6.88 13.21 -25.22
CA GLY A 21 5.79 12.71 -26.05
C GLY A 21 4.57 13.65 -26.08
N HIS A 22 4.23 14.29 -24.95
CA HIS A 22 3.17 15.30 -24.90
C HIS A 22 3.46 16.56 -25.72
N ALA A 23 4.73 16.96 -25.82
CA ALA A 23 5.17 18.11 -26.60
C ALA A 23 5.18 17.83 -28.12
N GLU A 24 5.43 16.59 -28.51
CA GLU A 24 5.47 16.16 -29.91
C GLU A 24 4.08 15.79 -30.46
N ASP A 25 3.19 15.27 -29.63
CA ASP A 25 1.82 14.91 -30.01
C ASP A 25 0.85 16.07 -29.79
N TYR A 26 0.41 16.73 -30.87
CA TYR A 26 -0.56 17.83 -30.80
C TYR A 26 -2.02 17.38 -30.75
N THR A 27 -2.29 16.08 -30.76
CA THR A 27 -3.65 15.53 -30.74
C THR A 27 -4.16 15.32 -29.30
N ILE A 28 -5.48 15.15 -29.18
CA ILE A 28 -6.12 14.66 -27.95
C ILE A 28 -6.54 13.22 -28.25
N ASN A 29 -5.90 12.26 -27.60
CA ASN A 29 -6.15 10.85 -27.78
C ASN A 29 -5.94 10.10 -26.46
N GLU A 30 -6.48 8.88 -26.37
CA GLU A 30 -6.38 8.04 -25.18
C GLU A 30 -4.93 7.77 -24.76
N LEU A 31 -4.01 7.59 -25.72
CA LEU A 31 -2.60 7.32 -25.43
C LEU A 31 -1.97 8.49 -24.65
N LYS A 32 -2.28 9.73 -25.05
CA LYS A 32 -1.80 10.94 -24.39
C LYS A 32 -2.30 11.03 -22.95
N GLU A 33 -3.56 10.67 -22.71
CA GLU A 33 -4.12 10.62 -21.35
C GLU A 33 -3.50 9.50 -20.50
N ARG A 34 -3.20 8.34 -21.09
CA ARG A 34 -2.46 7.27 -20.41
C ARG A 34 -1.04 7.68 -20.03
N VAL A 35 -0.37 8.45 -20.88
CA VAL A 35 0.93 9.05 -20.57
C VAL A 35 0.79 10.06 -19.42
N ALA A 36 -0.25 10.89 -19.44
CA ALA A 36 -0.56 11.82 -18.34
C ALA A 36 -0.73 11.08 -17.00
N LEU A 37 -1.43 9.94 -17.02
CA LEU A 37 -1.61 9.08 -15.85
C LEU A 37 -0.28 8.50 -15.34
N ALA A 38 0.60 8.06 -16.25
CA ALA A 38 1.92 7.54 -15.90
C ALA A 38 2.81 8.62 -15.26
N ILE A 39 2.75 9.86 -15.76
CA ILE A 39 3.42 11.02 -15.16
C ILE A 39 2.89 11.28 -13.74
N CYS A 40 1.57 11.31 -13.55
CA CYS A 40 0.95 11.51 -12.24
C CYS A 40 1.36 10.43 -11.23
N ASN A 41 1.33 9.16 -11.64
CA ASN A 41 1.78 8.04 -10.80
C ASN A 41 3.26 8.15 -10.43
N SER A 42 4.10 8.62 -11.37
CA SER A 42 5.53 8.79 -11.12
C SER A 42 5.79 9.88 -10.08
N TYR A 43 5.12 11.04 -10.19
CA TYR A 43 5.22 12.10 -9.18
C TYR A 43 4.73 11.65 -7.81
N LEU A 44 3.59 10.96 -7.77
CA LEU A 44 3.05 10.39 -6.53
C LEU A 44 4.06 9.46 -5.83
N LEU A 45 4.74 8.59 -6.59
CA LEU A 45 5.72 7.63 -6.07
C LEU A 45 7.06 8.27 -5.68
N LEU A 46 7.41 9.39 -6.31
CA LEU A 46 8.57 10.20 -5.92
C LEU A 46 8.30 11.10 -4.70
N GLY A 47 7.02 11.31 -4.35
CA GLY A 47 6.62 12.18 -3.24
C GLY A 47 6.59 13.66 -3.60
N ASP A 48 6.64 14.00 -4.90
CA ASP A 48 6.54 15.38 -5.38
C ASP A 48 5.06 15.76 -5.57
N TYR A 49 4.39 15.99 -4.45
CA TYR A 49 2.96 16.25 -4.40
C TYR A 49 2.58 17.62 -4.94
N THR A 50 3.48 18.60 -4.85
CA THR A 50 3.27 19.94 -5.41
C THR A 50 3.19 19.87 -6.93
N THR A 51 4.20 19.27 -7.58
CA THR A 51 4.22 19.13 -9.04
C THR A 51 3.09 18.23 -9.52
N LEU A 52 2.72 17.21 -8.74
CA LEU A 52 1.55 16.38 -9.03
C LEU A 52 0.26 17.20 -9.12
N GLU A 53 -0.04 18.05 -8.13
CA GLU A 53 -1.26 18.87 -8.14
C GLU A 53 -1.29 19.88 -9.30
N GLU A 54 -0.13 20.44 -9.66
CA GLU A 54 0.00 21.31 -10.84
C GLU A 54 -0.38 20.55 -12.13
N HIS A 55 0.10 19.32 -12.30
CA HIS A 55 -0.24 18.49 -13.47
C HIS A 55 -1.70 18.06 -13.46
N LEU A 56 -2.28 17.70 -12.31
CA LEU A 56 -3.71 17.38 -12.22
C LEU A 56 -4.57 18.56 -12.62
N THR A 57 -4.24 19.76 -12.14
CA THR A 57 -4.94 21.00 -12.50
C THR A 57 -4.81 21.32 -13.99
N LEU A 58 -3.64 21.09 -14.57
CA LEU A 58 -3.40 21.26 -16.01
C LEU A 58 -4.25 20.27 -16.82
N TYR A 59 -4.22 18.98 -16.48
CA TYR A 59 -4.95 17.94 -17.22
C TYR A 59 -6.46 18.06 -17.08
N GLU A 60 -6.95 18.55 -15.93
CA GLU A 60 -8.35 18.93 -15.74
C GLU A 60 -8.76 20.05 -16.71
N LYS A 61 -7.96 21.11 -16.85
CA LYS A 61 -8.19 22.20 -17.83
C LYS A 61 -8.15 21.72 -19.28
N LEU A 62 -7.36 20.68 -19.57
CA LEU A 62 -7.25 20.05 -20.89
C LEU A 62 -8.37 19.02 -21.16
N ASN A 63 -9.32 18.83 -20.22
CA ASN A 63 -10.42 17.88 -20.30
C ASN A 63 -9.98 16.41 -20.49
N TYR A 64 -8.87 16.01 -19.85
CA TYR A 64 -8.41 14.62 -19.89
C TYR A 64 -9.31 13.74 -19.02
N THR A 65 -10.21 13.02 -19.67
CA THR A 65 -11.27 12.23 -19.02
C THR A 65 -10.72 11.17 -18.06
N PHE A 66 -9.67 10.44 -18.45
CA PHE A 66 -9.02 9.43 -17.58
C PHE A 66 -8.46 10.04 -16.29
N ILE A 67 -7.98 11.29 -16.35
CA ILE A 67 -7.46 12.02 -15.19
C ILE A 67 -8.60 12.55 -14.34
N ILE A 68 -9.61 13.17 -14.96
CA ILE A 68 -10.77 13.75 -14.27
C ILE A 68 -11.49 12.68 -13.44
N GLU A 69 -11.70 11.48 -13.99
CA GLU A 69 -12.28 10.35 -13.26
C GLU A 69 -11.49 9.94 -12.01
N ARG A 70 -10.19 10.25 -11.95
CA ARG A 70 -9.27 9.82 -10.88
C ARG A 70 -8.74 10.98 -10.05
N ILE A 71 -9.17 12.20 -10.31
CA ILE A 71 -8.57 13.40 -9.71
C ILE A 71 -8.81 13.44 -8.20
N GLN A 72 -10.01 13.05 -7.75
CA GLN A 72 -10.34 12.96 -6.32
C GLN A 72 -9.48 11.91 -5.63
N TYR A 73 -9.17 10.80 -6.30
CA TYR A 73 -8.26 9.80 -5.79
C TYR A 73 -6.85 10.37 -5.56
N TYR A 74 -6.29 11.10 -6.53
CA TYR A 74 -4.97 11.70 -6.35
C TYR A 74 -4.97 12.78 -5.27
N ARG A 75 -5.98 13.66 -5.24
CA ARG A 75 -6.11 14.70 -4.21
C ARG A 75 -6.22 14.09 -2.81
N ALA A 76 -6.99 13.01 -2.64
CA ALA A 76 -7.08 12.27 -1.38
C ALA A 76 -5.71 11.72 -0.93
N LEU A 77 -4.90 11.22 -1.88
CA LEU A 77 -3.54 10.76 -1.57
C LEU A 77 -2.60 11.90 -1.20
N ILE A 78 -2.64 13.01 -1.93
CA ILE A 78 -1.82 14.19 -1.63
C ILE A 78 -2.12 14.67 -0.21
N LEU A 79 -3.39 14.85 0.14
CA LEU A 79 -3.80 15.27 1.47
C LEU A 79 -3.33 14.29 2.55
N SER A 80 -3.54 12.99 2.35
CA SER A 80 -3.10 11.95 3.30
C SER A 80 -1.59 11.92 3.49
N LYS A 81 -0.81 12.02 2.39
CA LYS A 81 0.65 11.97 2.43
C LYS A 81 1.29 13.25 2.96
N THR A 82 0.55 14.36 2.93
CA THR A 82 0.98 15.65 3.52
C THR A 82 0.48 15.86 4.95
N GLY A 83 -0.24 14.88 5.52
CA GLY A 83 -0.70 14.91 6.91
C GLY A 83 -2.05 15.63 7.13
N ASN A 84 -2.72 16.07 6.07
CA ASN A 84 -4.02 16.74 6.12
C ASN A 84 -5.16 15.71 6.23
N TYR A 85 -5.18 14.92 7.30
CA TYR A 85 -6.06 13.77 7.44
C TYR A 85 -7.55 14.13 7.53
N ASP A 86 -7.89 15.28 8.11
CA ASP A 86 -9.27 15.74 8.25
C ASP A 86 -9.96 15.91 6.88
N GLU A 87 -9.22 16.43 5.90
CA GLU A 87 -9.69 16.58 4.52
C GLU A 87 -9.52 15.28 3.71
N ALA A 88 -8.46 14.51 3.98
CA ALA A 88 -8.16 13.29 3.24
C ALA A 88 -9.19 12.18 3.49
N LEU A 89 -9.59 11.96 4.75
CA LEU A 89 -10.40 10.81 5.14
C LEU A 89 -11.77 10.75 4.45
N PRO A 90 -12.57 11.84 4.38
CA PRO A 90 -13.83 11.83 3.63
C PRO A 90 -13.65 11.41 2.17
N LEU A 91 -12.58 11.87 1.52
CA LEU A 91 -12.28 11.53 0.12
C LEU A 91 -11.84 10.07 -0.03
N LEU A 92 -11.00 9.57 0.89
CA LEU A 92 -10.57 8.17 0.90
C LEU A 92 -11.75 7.21 1.10
N TRP A 93 -12.69 7.54 1.99
CA TRP A 93 -13.92 6.80 2.17
C TRP A 93 -14.78 6.80 0.90
N GLY A 94 -14.91 7.96 0.24
CA GLY A 94 -15.59 8.08 -1.05
C GLY A 94 -14.97 7.16 -2.11
N CYS A 95 -13.65 7.23 -2.27
CA CYS A 95 -12.89 6.38 -3.20
C CYS A 95 -13.07 4.88 -2.93
N LEU A 96 -13.14 4.45 -1.67
CA LEU A 96 -13.41 3.05 -1.32
C LEU A 96 -14.86 2.65 -1.59
N LYS A 97 -15.83 3.57 -1.48
CA LYS A 97 -17.24 3.29 -1.73
C LYS A 97 -17.53 3.12 -3.22
N GLU A 98 -16.89 3.92 -4.07
CA GLU A 98 -17.12 3.96 -5.52
C GLU A 98 -16.54 2.73 -6.24
N VAL A 99 -15.43 2.19 -5.73
CA VAL A 99 -14.71 1.10 -6.39
C VAL A 99 -15.34 -0.27 -6.10
N THR A 100 -15.65 -1.04 -7.15
CA THR A 100 -16.19 -2.40 -7.02
C THR A 100 -15.30 -3.48 -7.65
N ASP A 101 -14.19 -3.08 -8.25
CA ASP A 101 -13.29 -3.95 -8.99
C ASP A 101 -12.05 -4.38 -8.16
N TYR A 102 -11.02 -4.89 -8.83
CA TYR A 102 -9.76 -5.32 -8.22
C TYR A 102 -8.95 -4.19 -7.56
N GLN A 103 -9.29 -2.91 -7.81
CA GLN A 103 -8.65 -1.77 -7.16
C GLN A 103 -9.17 -1.56 -5.74
N ARG A 104 -10.25 -2.23 -5.34
CA ARG A 104 -10.85 -2.10 -4.00
C ARG A 104 -9.87 -2.35 -2.87
N LEU A 105 -9.03 -3.39 -3.00
CA LEU A 105 -7.98 -3.70 -2.03
C LEU A 105 -7.01 -2.52 -1.87
N HIS A 106 -6.58 -1.93 -2.99
CA HIS A 106 -5.69 -0.78 -2.98
C HIS A 106 -6.33 0.43 -2.29
N ARG A 107 -7.60 0.73 -2.59
CA ARG A 107 -8.34 1.81 -1.90
C ARG A 107 -8.46 1.56 -0.39
N ALA A 108 -8.72 0.31 0.01
CA ALA A 108 -8.80 -0.06 1.42
C ALA A 108 -7.44 0.14 2.12
N ASN A 109 -6.33 -0.24 1.49
CA ASN A 109 -5.00 -0.03 2.04
C ASN A 109 -4.65 1.44 2.23
N MET A 110 -5.02 2.31 1.30
CA MET A 110 -4.77 3.75 1.44
C MET A 110 -5.54 4.35 2.62
N LEU A 111 -6.80 3.92 2.79
CA LEU A 111 -7.62 4.35 3.91
C LEU A 111 -7.08 3.82 5.24
N LEU A 112 -6.71 2.54 5.30
CA LEU A 112 -6.05 1.95 6.47
C LEU A 112 -4.78 2.72 6.82
N GLU A 113 -3.93 3.03 5.83
CA GLU A 113 -2.71 3.80 6.06
C GLU A 113 -2.99 5.13 6.75
N ALA A 114 -3.97 5.90 6.26
CA ALA A 114 -4.37 7.18 6.86
C ALA A 114 -4.94 7.01 8.28
N LEU A 115 -5.81 6.02 8.49
CA LEU A 115 -6.41 5.75 9.80
C LEU A 115 -5.37 5.31 10.84
N PHE A 116 -4.35 4.56 10.44
CA PHE A 116 -3.24 4.20 11.32
C PHE A 116 -2.42 5.43 11.76
N GLN A 117 -2.29 6.46 10.92
CA GLN A 117 -1.58 7.70 11.29
C GLN A 117 -2.33 8.50 12.36
N ILE A 118 -3.65 8.48 12.34
CA ILE A 118 -4.49 9.16 13.34
C ILE A 118 -4.90 8.25 14.52
N ASN A 119 -4.45 7.00 14.53
CA ASN A 119 -4.80 5.99 15.55
C ASN A 119 -6.30 5.72 15.70
N ASP A 120 -7.09 5.81 14.64
CA ASP A 120 -8.52 5.47 14.65
C ASP A 120 -8.72 3.95 14.52
N PHE A 121 -8.48 3.25 15.64
CA PHE A 121 -8.56 1.78 15.71
C PHE A 121 -9.98 1.24 15.52
N ASP A 122 -11.00 2.03 15.84
CA ASP A 122 -12.40 1.64 15.64
C ASP A 122 -12.72 1.59 14.14
N ALA A 123 -12.30 2.59 13.37
CA ALA A 123 -12.47 2.59 11.92
C ALA A 123 -11.64 1.50 11.23
N ILE A 124 -10.41 1.28 11.68
CA ILE A 124 -9.55 0.19 11.18
C ILE A 124 -10.23 -1.16 11.38
N GLY A 125 -10.79 -1.40 12.57
CA GLY A 125 -11.51 -2.63 12.88
C GLY A 125 -12.67 -2.89 11.94
N ARG A 126 -13.52 -1.87 11.70
CA ARG A 126 -14.64 -1.97 10.76
C ARG A 126 -14.18 -2.39 9.36
N ILE A 127 -13.11 -1.79 8.85
CA ILE A 127 -12.57 -2.11 7.52
C ILE A 127 -12.07 -3.54 7.46
N ILE A 128 -11.27 -3.97 8.43
CA ILE A 128 -10.69 -5.33 8.46
C ILE A 128 -11.80 -6.39 8.54
N GLU A 129 -12.85 -6.13 9.33
CA GLU A 129 -13.96 -7.06 9.52
C GLU A 129 -14.90 -7.13 8.29
N SER A 130 -15.05 -6.03 7.53
CA SER A 130 -16.01 -5.96 6.42
C SER A 130 -15.40 -6.18 5.03
N GLU A 131 -14.15 -5.80 4.79
CA GLU A 131 -13.62 -5.66 3.42
C GLU A 131 -13.00 -6.92 2.85
N GLU A 132 -12.45 -7.83 3.67
CA GLU A 132 -11.73 -9.01 3.17
C GLU A 132 -12.57 -9.88 2.23
N LYS A 133 -13.88 -10.00 2.51
CA LYS A 133 -14.84 -10.76 1.69
C LYS A 133 -15.24 -10.05 0.39
N ARG A 134 -14.90 -8.77 0.25
CA ARG A 134 -15.31 -7.90 -0.88
C ARG A 134 -14.20 -7.71 -1.90
N PHE A 135 -13.00 -8.21 -1.64
CA PHE A 135 -11.88 -8.08 -2.56
C PHE A 135 -12.03 -9.02 -3.75
N LEU A 136 -12.01 -8.44 -4.95
CA LEU A 136 -11.84 -9.19 -6.19
C LEU A 136 -10.34 -9.27 -6.49
N LEU A 137 -9.79 -10.47 -6.47
CA LEU A 137 -8.35 -10.68 -6.63
C LEU A 137 -8.03 -11.17 -8.03
N LEU A 138 -7.03 -10.54 -8.65
CA LEU A 138 -6.40 -11.05 -9.86
C LEU A 138 -5.24 -11.94 -9.43
N GLU A 139 -5.35 -13.24 -9.68
CA GLU A 139 -4.35 -14.21 -9.23
C GLU A 139 -2.98 -13.93 -9.85
N ASN A 140 -1.94 -14.00 -9.01
CA ASN A 140 -0.53 -13.87 -9.40
C ASN A 140 -0.14 -12.53 -10.05
N GLU A 141 -1.01 -11.52 -10.02
CA GLU A 141 -0.65 -10.17 -10.42
C GLU A 141 0.31 -9.55 -9.39
N PRO A 142 1.52 -9.09 -9.80
CA PRO A 142 2.51 -8.60 -8.86
C PRO A 142 2.02 -7.43 -8.00
N PHE A 143 1.23 -6.54 -8.59
CA PHE A 143 0.61 -5.43 -7.86
C PHE A 143 -0.37 -5.91 -6.79
N GLN A 144 -1.21 -6.90 -7.08
CA GLN A 144 -2.14 -7.48 -6.12
C GLN A 144 -1.41 -8.19 -4.99
N CYS A 145 -0.31 -8.89 -5.27
CA CYS A 145 0.53 -9.49 -4.23
C CYS A 145 1.12 -8.43 -3.29
N LEU A 146 1.59 -7.30 -3.83
CA LEU A 146 2.08 -6.19 -3.02
C LEU A 146 0.97 -5.61 -2.12
N GLU A 147 -0.23 -5.39 -2.67
CA GLU A 147 -1.36 -4.83 -1.92
C GLU A 147 -1.92 -5.81 -0.87
N LEU A 148 -1.97 -7.12 -1.17
CA LEU A 148 -2.35 -8.13 -0.17
C LEU A 148 -1.34 -8.18 0.97
N GLY A 149 -0.04 -8.11 0.65
CA GLY A 149 1.00 -8.03 1.66
C GLY A 149 0.80 -6.84 2.61
N LYS A 150 0.45 -5.66 2.06
CA LYS A 150 0.19 -4.45 2.85
C LYS A 150 -1.04 -4.61 3.73
N TYR A 151 -2.12 -5.13 3.17
CA TYR A 151 -3.37 -5.36 3.90
C TYR A 151 -3.14 -6.28 5.09
N TYR A 152 -2.46 -7.40 4.87
CA TYR A 152 -2.19 -8.37 5.93
C TYR A 152 -1.22 -7.83 7.00
N ARG A 153 -0.27 -6.96 6.63
CA ARG A 153 0.55 -6.22 7.61
C ARG A 153 -0.29 -5.29 8.47
N PHE A 154 -1.21 -4.52 7.88
CA PHE A 154 -2.16 -3.68 8.62
C PHE A 154 -3.05 -4.51 9.55
N LYS A 155 -3.59 -5.62 9.04
CA LYS A 155 -4.39 -6.58 9.84
C LYS A 155 -3.60 -7.15 11.01
N GLY A 156 -2.35 -7.57 10.78
CA GLY A 156 -1.46 -8.05 11.84
C GLY A 156 -1.22 -6.98 12.92
N THR A 157 -0.92 -5.74 12.51
CA THR A 157 -0.73 -4.60 13.42
C THR A 157 -1.97 -4.35 14.29
N TYR A 158 -3.15 -4.33 13.67
CA TYR A 158 -4.43 -4.14 14.37
C TYR A 158 -4.69 -5.26 15.39
N LEU A 159 -4.57 -6.53 14.97
CA LEU A 159 -4.86 -7.69 15.82
C LEU A 159 -3.92 -7.77 17.01
N VAL A 160 -2.62 -7.51 16.82
CA VAL A 160 -1.66 -7.46 17.93
C VAL A 160 -2.01 -6.36 18.92
N LYS A 161 -2.38 -5.17 18.45
CA LYS A 161 -2.81 -4.07 19.32
C LYS A 161 -4.12 -4.35 20.07
N LYS A 162 -4.95 -5.26 19.55
CA LYS A 162 -6.16 -5.79 20.21
C LYS A 162 -5.88 -7.05 21.05
N GLU A 163 -4.62 -7.27 21.43
CA GLU A 163 -4.17 -8.41 22.25
C GLU A 163 -4.44 -9.80 21.63
N SER A 164 -4.79 -9.84 20.34
CA SER A 164 -5.02 -11.07 19.58
C SER A 164 -3.74 -11.51 18.88
N PHE A 165 -2.70 -11.78 19.68
CA PHE A 165 -1.32 -11.94 19.20
C PHE A 165 -1.15 -13.03 18.15
N GLU A 166 -1.64 -14.25 18.40
CA GLU A 166 -1.48 -15.38 17.49
C GLU A 166 -2.11 -15.08 16.11
N LEU A 167 -3.34 -14.58 16.09
CA LEU A 167 -4.02 -14.16 14.85
C LEU A 167 -3.27 -13.01 14.16
N GLY A 168 -2.67 -12.11 14.94
CA GLY A 168 -1.83 -11.04 14.41
C GLY A 168 -0.57 -11.57 13.74
N MET A 169 0.09 -12.56 14.34
CA MET A 169 1.27 -13.22 13.76
C MET A 169 0.92 -13.99 12.49
N GLU A 170 -0.19 -14.71 12.48
CA GLU A 170 -0.71 -15.37 11.28
C GLU A 170 -0.93 -14.36 10.15
N ALA A 171 -1.56 -13.23 10.43
CA ALA A 171 -1.76 -12.17 9.44
C ALA A 171 -0.42 -11.63 8.91
N TYR A 172 0.58 -11.34 9.76
CA TYR A 172 1.90 -10.94 9.27
C TYR A 172 2.55 -11.99 8.38
N LEU A 173 2.45 -13.27 8.73
CA LEU A 173 2.98 -14.38 7.93
C LEU A 173 2.27 -14.49 6.58
N SER A 174 0.95 -14.29 6.52
CA SER A 174 0.22 -14.15 5.25
C SER A 174 0.77 -13.00 4.42
N GLY A 175 1.07 -11.85 5.04
CA GLY A 175 1.68 -10.72 4.36
C GLY A 175 3.05 -11.04 3.75
N ILE A 176 3.93 -11.68 4.54
CA ILE A 176 5.26 -12.15 4.10
C ILE A 176 5.13 -13.14 2.94
N TYR A 177 4.16 -14.06 3.00
CA TYR A 177 3.90 -15.01 1.92
C TYR A 177 3.58 -14.30 0.60
N HIS A 178 2.70 -13.28 0.61
CA HIS A 178 2.38 -12.52 -0.60
C HIS A 178 3.56 -11.71 -1.13
N TYR A 179 4.33 -11.06 -0.24
CA TYR A 179 5.55 -10.38 -0.65
C TYR A 179 6.62 -11.33 -1.20
N GLY A 180 6.68 -12.57 -0.67
CA GLY A 180 7.57 -13.63 -1.13
C GLY A 180 7.34 -14.01 -2.60
N LYS A 181 6.07 -14.06 -3.05
CA LYS A 181 5.72 -14.36 -4.45
C LYS A 181 6.36 -13.40 -5.46
N ILE A 182 6.64 -12.16 -5.05
CA ILE A 182 7.17 -11.10 -5.92
C ILE A 182 8.57 -10.64 -5.52
N ASN A 183 9.23 -11.35 -4.59
CA ASN A 183 10.55 -10.98 -4.06
C ASN A 183 10.61 -9.54 -3.50
N ALA A 184 9.53 -9.08 -2.87
CA ALA A 184 9.43 -7.76 -2.23
C ALA A 184 10.19 -7.76 -0.89
N TYR A 185 11.52 -7.89 -0.95
CA TYR A 185 12.37 -8.10 0.23
C TYR A 185 12.34 -6.95 1.23
N LYS A 186 12.14 -5.71 0.77
CA LYS A 186 12.05 -4.56 1.67
C LYS A 186 10.83 -4.71 2.58
N GLU A 187 9.70 -5.06 1.99
CA GLU A 187 8.42 -5.25 2.65
C GLU A 187 8.44 -6.48 3.57
N ILE A 188 9.08 -7.59 3.15
CA ILE A 188 9.32 -8.76 4.01
C ILE A 188 10.12 -8.39 5.26
N VAL A 189 11.19 -7.62 5.11
CA VAL A 189 12.03 -7.18 6.22
C VAL A 189 11.25 -6.25 7.15
N GLU A 190 10.40 -5.37 6.61
CA GLU A 190 9.52 -4.51 7.40
C GLU A 190 8.52 -5.34 8.24
N CYS A 191 7.81 -6.31 7.64
CA CYS A 191 6.94 -7.21 8.41
C CYS A 191 7.71 -8.00 9.47
N SER A 192 8.91 -8.49 9.12
CA SER A 192 9.75 -9.26 10.06
C SER A 192 10.20 -8.40 11.25
N ARG A 193 10.48 -7.12 11.02
CA ARG A 193 10.79 -6.15 12.09
C ARG A 193 9.59 -5.93 13.00
N ASP A 194 8.39 -5.77 12.43
CA ASP A 194 7.17 -5.59 13.20
C ASP A 194 6.89 -6.83 14.08
N ILE A 195 7.01 -8.04 13.52
CA ILE A 195 6.92 -9.30 14.28
C ILE A 195 7.92 -9.32 15.45
N TYR A 196 9.19 -9.03 15.18
CA TYR A 196 10.24 -9.04 16.21
C TYR A 196 9.96 -8.02 17.31
N PHE A 197 9.55 -6.81 16.94
CA PHE A 197 9.20 -5.75 17.87
C PHE A 197 8.08 -6.19 18.83
N TYR A 198 6.99 -6.74 18.30
CA TYR A 198 5.88 -7.20 19.14
C TYR A 198 6.23 -8.42 19.99
N HIS A 199 7.06 -9.34 19.48
CA HIS A 199 7.58 -10.44 20.28
C HIS A 199 8.43 -9.93 21.47
N CYS A 200 9.26 -8.90 21.28
CA CYS A 200 10.04 -8.31 22.36
C CYS A 200 9.14 -7.64 23.41
N LEU A 201 8.15 -6.84 22.98
CA LEU A 201 7.19 -6.22 23.89
C LEU A 201 6.45 -7.25 24.75
N MET A 202 6.09 -8.39 24.16
CA MET A 202 5.45 -9.47 24.92
C MET A 202 6.38 -10.09 25.96
N LYS A 203 7.65 -10.30 25.64
CA LYS A 203 8.62 -10.83 26.61
C LYS A 203 8.86 -9.91 27.79
N GLU A 204 8.85 -8.60 27.56
CA GLU A 204 8.97 -7.60 28.62
C GLU A 204 7.71 -7.53 29.50
N GLY A 205 6.53 -7.83 28.93
CA GLY A 205 5.28 -7.98 29.68
C GLY A 205 5.13 -9.30 30.46
N ILE A 206 5.79 -10.39 30.00
CA ILE A 206 5.70 -11.75 30.56
C ILE A 206 6.87 -12.04 31.54
N SER A 207 7.38 -11.03 32.25
CA SER A 207 8.37 -11.27 33.32
C SER A 207 7.77 -11.91 34.58
N ASN A 208 6.58 -12.54 34.50
CA ASN A 208 6.04 -13.45 35.49
C ASN A 208 5.23 -14.58 34.79
N GLU A 209 5.75 -15.80 34.93
CA GLU A 209 5.13 -17.12 34.70
C GLU A 209 4.79 -17.60 33.27
N GLU A 210 5.66 -18.53 32.80
CA GLU A 210 5.44 -19.70 31.96
C GLU A 210 4.42 -19.65 30.79
N THR A 211 4.90 -19.44 29.56
CA THR A 211 4.54 -20.27 28.39
C THR A 211 5.58 -20.17 27.26
N TYR A 212 6.64 -21.00 27.30
CA TYR A 212 7.64 -21.11 26.24
C TYR A 212 7.45 -22.43 25.47
N CYS A 213 6.58 -22.46 24.45
CA CYS A 213 6.59 -23.57 23.48
C CYS A 213 6.14 -23.24 22.04
N GLY A 214 5.48 -22.09 21.78
CA GLY A 214 5.02 -21.74 20.42
C GLY A 214 6.03 -21.01 19.51
N TYR A 215 6.96 -20.24 20.08
CA TYR A 215 7.59 -19.11 19.36
C TYR A 215 8.87 -19.45 18.59
N HIS A 216 9.49 -20.61 18.81
CA HIS A 216 10.63 -21.04 18.00
C HIS A 216 10.22 -21.37 16.55
N ASN A 217 8.95 -21.74 16.34
CA ASN A 217 8.41 -22.06 15.02
C ASN A 217 8.21 -20.84 14.12
N VAL A 218 8.03 -19.62 14.65
CA VAL A 218 7.79 -18.43 13.80
C VAL A 218 9.05 -18.00 13.07
N PHE A 219 10.20 -17.93 13.76
CA PHE A 219 11.48 -17.61 13.14
C PHE A 219 11.96 -18.69 12.17
N VAL A 220 11.76 -19.96 12.54
CA VAL A 220 12.05 -21.10 11.68
C VAL A 220 11.13 -21.10 10.45
N ASN A 221 9.84 -20.75 10.59
CA ASN A 221 8.92 -20.62 9.45
C ASN A 221 9.23 -19.41 8.56
N ILE A 222 9.64 -18.25 9.10
CA ILE A 222 10.07 -17.12 8.26
C ILE A 222 11.29 -17.51 7.41
N PHE A 223 12.26 -18.22 8.01
CA PHE A 223 13.40 -18.77 7.28
C PHE A 223 12.96 -19.84 6.26
N LEU A 224 12.11 -20.80 6.64
CA LEU A 224 11.67 -21.88 5.73
C LEU A 224 10.76 -21.39 4.60
N LEU A 225 9.89 -20.41 4.82
CA LEU A 225 9.04 -19.80 3.80
C LEU A 225 9.86 -19.00 2.78
N SER A 226 10.88 -18.27 3.24
CA SER A 226 11.80 -17.57 2.34
C SER A 226 12.69 -18.52 1.52
N PHE A 227 12.87 -19.77 1.95
CA PHE A 227 13.49 -20.84 1.15
C PHE A 227 12.49 -21.59 0.24
N ARG A 228 11.22 -21.78 0.64
CA ARG A 228 10.20 -22.43 -0.21
C ARG A 228 9.75 -21.61 -1.41
N CYS A 229 9.87 -20.28 -1.37
CA CYS A 229 9.67 -19.44 -2.57
C CYS A 229 10.80 -19.58 -3.63
N ARG A 230 11.81 -20.44 -3.41
CA ARG A 230 12.90 -20.71 -4.36
C ARG A 230 12.72 -21.98 -5.21
N SER A 231 11.61 -22.71 -5.07
CA SER A 231 11.29 -23.92 -5.84
C SER A 231 10.03 -23.72 -6.66
#